data_AF-A0A969TNX7-F1
#
_entry.id   AF-A0A969TNX7-F1
#
_cell.length_a   1.000
_cell.length_b   1.000
_cell.length_c   1.000
_cell.angle_alpha   90.00
_cell.angle_beta   90.00
_cell.angle_gamma   90.00
#
_symmetry.space_group_name_H-M   'P 1'
#
loop_
_entity.id
_entity.type
_entity.pdbx_description
1 polymer ?
#
loop_
_entity_poly.entity_id
_entity_poly.type
_entity_poly.pdbx_seq_one_letter_code
_entity_poly.pdbx_strand_id
1 'polypeptide(L)'
;MQVILNNFSEVEIIKQTFYNDRYLSSREIARFRNDISWQYRQDRYLEEPKNIFESKHRLFILNGGSLKTIYLYASRQDELTRLRGIPWLTTIAFELRDALSPRLRSVVAFLGKIAVYLLTQVIGRAIGLIGRGIVQGVGNTLQDTRYGKNSDRGK
;
A
#
# COMPACT_ATOMS: atom_id res chain seq x y z
N MET A 1 -26.40 14.95 10.60
CA MET A 1 -25.44 15.88 11.24
C MET A 1 -25.13 17.13 10.41
N GLN A 2 -25.07 17.06 9.07
CA GLN A 2 -24.66 18.18 8.23
C GLN A 2 -25.60 19.40 8.27
N VAL A 3 -26.93 19.19 8.36
CA VAL A 3 -27.92 20.26 8.46
C VAL A 3 -27.72 21.10 9.72
N ILE A 4 -27.41 20.45 10.84
CA ILE A 4 -27.21 21.13 12.14
C ILE A 4 -25.91 21.94 12.11
N LEU A 5 -24.80 21.36 11.63
CA LEU A 5 -23.52 22.06 11.54
C LEU A 5 -23.51 23.19 10.50
N ASN A 6 -24.26 23.07 9.41
CA ASN A 6 -24.23 24.10 8.37
C ASN A 6 -25.15 25.29 8.70
N ASN A 7 -26.24 25.08 9.45
CA ASN A 7 -27.21 26.13 9.76
C ASN A 7 -27.15 26.62 11.21
N PHE A 8 -26.64 25.80 12.13
CA PHE A 8 -26.70 26.06 13.58
C PHE A 8 -25.35 25.92 14.29
N SER A 9 -24.23 25.97 13.55
CA SER A 9 -22.88 25.84 14.15
C SER A 9 -22.52 26.98 15.10
N GLU A 10 -23.13 28.17 14.97
CA GLU A 10 -22.78 29.35 15.77
C GLU A 10 -23.84 29.73 16.82
N VAL A 11 -24.93 28.97 16.91
CA VAL A 11 -25.98 29.25 17.91
C VAL A 11 -25.54 28.72 19.26
N GLU A 12 -25.25 29.63 20.20
CA GLU A 12 -24.65 29.32 21.50
C GLU A 12 -25.50 28.33 22.33
N ILE A 13 -26.82 28.50 22.33
CA ILE A 13 -27.77 27.59 23.01
C ILE A 13 -27.64 26.16 22.47
N ILE A 14 -27.44 26.00 21.16
CA ILE A 14 -27.32 24.69 20.52
C ILE A 14 -25.95 24.06 20.82
N LYS A 15 -24.88 24.86 20.84
CA LYS A 15 -23.54 24.41 21.25
C LYS A 15 -23.58 23.83 22.67
N GLN A 16 -24.12 24.58 23.63
CA GLN A 16 -24.12 24.18 25.04
C GLN A 16 -25.04 22.99 25.34
N THR A 17 -26.14 22.83 24.58
CA THR A 17 -27.11 21.75 24.83
C THR A 17 -26.76 20.44 24.12
N PHE A 18 -26.21 20.51 22.90
CA PHE A 18 -26.08 19.34 22.03
C PHE A 18 -24.64 18.98 21.67
N TYR A 19 -23.69 19.89 21.81
CA TYR A 19 -22.31 19.63 21.37
C TYR A 19 -21.51 19.14 22.56
N ASN A 20 -20.58 18.23 22.31
CA ASN A 20 -19.60 17.83 23.31
C ASN A 20 -18.67 19.02 23.64
N ASP A 21 -18.21 19.14 24.88
CA ASP A 21 -17.36 20.26 25.36
C ASP A 21 -16.17 20.55 24.45
N ARG A 22 -15.59 19.52 23.83
CA ARG A 22 -14.49 19.65 22.87
C ARG A 22 -14.83 20.45 21.60
N TYR A 23 -16.11 20.70 21.32
CA TYR A 23 -16.59 21.41 20.15
C TYR A 23 -17.30 22.73 20.51
N LEU A 24 -17.10 23.27 21.72
CA LEU A 24 -17.66 24.58 22.10
C LEU A 24 -16.92 25.74 21.42
N SER A 25 -15.63 25.57 21.14
CA SER A 25 -14.85 26.56 20.40
C SER A 25 -15.27 26.61 18.93
N SER A 26 -15.55 27.81 18.41
CA SER A 26 -15.79 28.01 16.97
C SER A 26 -14.64 27.48 16.09
N ARG A 27 -13.39 27.46 16.61
CA ARG A 27 -12.24 26.88 15.88
C ARG A 27 -12.34 25.37 15.73
N GLU A 28 -12.81 24.67 16.76
CA GLU A 28 -13.00 23.22 16.75
C GLU A 28 -14.13 22.82 15.80
N ILE A 29 -15.24 23.56 15.83
CA ILE A 29 -16.35 23.34 14.89
C ILE A 29 -15.90 23.59 13.45
N ALA A 30 -15.13 24.64 13.19
CA ALA A 30 -14.57 24.91 11.87
C ALA A 30 -13.64 23.79 11.38
N ARG A 31 -12.78 23.25 12.26
CA ARG A 31 -11.94 22.07 11.94
C ARG A 31 -12.80 20.87 11.57
N PHE A 32 -13.80 20.54 12.39
CA PHE A 32 -14.71 19.43 12.14
C PHE A 32 -15.47 19.57 10.81
N ARG A 33 -15.95 20.78 10.49
CA ARG A 33 -16.57 21.08 9.19
C ARG A 33 -15.61 20.87 8.03
N ASN A 34 -14.34 21.25 8.20
CA ASN A 34 -13.31 21.03 7.18
C ASN A 34 -13.02 19.55 6.96
N ASP A 35 -12.90 18.77 8.04
CA ASP A 35 -12.68 17.32 7.94
C ASP A 35 -13.83 16.63 7.21
N ILE A 36 -15.07 16.98 7.54
CA ILE A 36 -16.26 16.48 6.83
C ILE A 36 -16.23 16.93 5.36
N SER A 37 -15.89 18.19 5.08
CA SER A 37 -15.82 18.70 3.71
C SER A 37 -14.76 17.97 2.88
N TRP A 38 -13.63 17.60 3.50
CA TRP A 38 -12.61 16.78 2.86
C TRP A 38 -13.13 15.39 2.52
N GLN A 39 -13.85 14.74 3.44
CA GLN A 39 -14.49 13.44 3.19
C GLN A 39 -15.46 13.50 2.00
N TYR A 40 -16.31 14.53 1.90
CA TYR A 40 -17.20 14.69 0.75
C TYR A 40 -16.47 14.94 -0.57
N ARG A 41 -15.33 15.66 -0.53
CA ARG A 41 -14.51 15.88 -1.73
C ARG A 41 -13.84 14.58 -2.17
N GLN A 42 -13.29 13.82 -1.22
CA GLN A 42 -12.73 12.49 -1.47
C GLN A 42 -13.77 11.59 -2.14
N ASP A 43 -14.98 11.54 -1.57
CA ASP A 43 -16.06 10.75 -2.11
C ASP A 43 -16.44 11.18 -3.53
N ARG A 44 -16.73 12.47 -3.73
CA ARG A 44 -17.17 13.03 -5.01
C ARG A 44 -16.15 12.89 -6.14
N TYR A 45 -14.86 13.05 -5.82
CA TYR A 45 -13.81 13.14 -6.83
C TYR A 45 -13.03 11.84 -7.02
N LEU A 46 -13.06 10.93 -6.05
CA LEU A 46 -12.27 9.70 -6.09
C LEU A 46 -13.11 8.45 -5.92
N GLU A 47 -13.91 8.33 -4.86
CA GLU A 47 -14.61 7.08 -4.56
C GLU A 47 -15.81 6.84 -5.48
N GLU A 48 -16.65 7.85 -5.68
CA GLU A 48 -17.84 7.74 -6.52
C GLU A 48 -17.50 7.52 -8.00
N PRO A 49 -16.55 8.26 -8.60
CA PRO A 49 -16.14 8.00 -9.99
C PRO A 49 -15.52 6.61 -10.16
N LYS A 50 -14.77 6.14 -9.17
CA LYS A 50 -14.25 4.77 -9.15
C LYS A 50 -15.39 3.74 -9.10
N ASN A 51 -16.37 3.95 -8.23
CA ASN A 51 -17.54 3.06 -8.13
C ASN A 51 -18.34 3.02 -9.44
N ILE A 52 -18.52 4.17 -10.10
CA ILE A 52 -19.14 4.26 -11.43
C ILE A 52 -18.33 3.46 -12.47
N PHE A 53 -17.01 3.68 -12.53
CA PHE A 53 -16.10 2.97 -13.44
C PHE A 53 -16.13 1.45 -13.22
N GLU A 54 -16.16 1.00 -11.97
CA GLU A 54 -16.23 -0.41 -11.61
C GLU A 54 -17.66 -1.00 -11.66
N SER A 55 -18.67 -0.23 -12.10
CA SER A 55 -20.08 -0.65 -12.16
C SER A 55 -20.63 -1.15 -10.81
N LYS A 56 -20.34 -0.41 -9.74
CA LYS A 56 -20.77 -0.71 -8.37
C LYS A 56 -21.53 0.46 -7.77
N HIS A 57 -22.59 0.16 -7.04
CA HIS A 57 -23.20 1.09 -6.09
C HIS A 57 -22.75 0.75 -4.68
N ARG A 58 -22.31 1.77 -3.94
CA ARG A 58 -22.02 1.66 -2.52
C ARG A 58 -23.30 1.92 -1.73
N LEU A 59 -23.67 0.99 -0.87
CA LEU A 59 -24.83 1.10 0.01
C LEU A 59 -24.39 1.01 1.47
N PHE A 60 -25.06 1.78 2.32
CA PHE A 60 -24.91 1.71 3.76
C PHE A 60 -26.12 0.99 4.34
N ILE A 61 -25.88 -0.15 4.99
CA ILE A 61 -26.92 -0.94 5.64
C ILE A 61 -26.72 -0.90 7.15
N LEU A 62 -27.82 -0.80 7.90
CA LEU A 62 -27.81 -1.01 9.33
C LEU A 62 -28.02 -2.51 9.60
N ASN A 63 -27.05 -3.15 10.22
CA ASN A 63 -27.13 -4.56 10.57
C ASN A 63 -26.59 -4.76 11.99
N GLY A 64 -27.46 -5.24 12.90
CA GLY A 64 -27.12 -5.50 14.29
C GLY A 64 -26.61 -4.26 15.04
N GLY A 65 -27.19 -3.09 14.78
CA GLY A 65 -26.75 -1.81 15.38
C GLY A 65 -25.44 -1.24 14.79
N SER A 66 -24.82 -1.92 13.83
CA SER A 66 -23.63 -1.44 13.12
C SER A 66 -23.99 -0.94 11.72
N LEU A 67 -23.38 0.17 11.30
CA LEU A 67 -23.45 0.63 9.92
C LEU A 67 -22.39 -0.13 9.11
N LYS A 68 -22.83 -0.92 8.13
CA LYS A 68 -21.95 -1.66 7.22
C LYS A 68 -22.05 -1.07 5.82
N THR A 69 -20.93 -1.08 5.12
CA THR A 69 -20.87 -0.72 3.70
C THR A 69 -20.89 -1.98 2.86
N ILE A 70 -21.79 -2.06 1.89
CA ILE A 70 -21.83 -3.14 0.90
C ILE A 70 -21.73 -2.53 -0.50
N TYR A 71 -21.26 -3.34 -1.46
CA TYR A 71 -21.18 -2.95 -2.86
C TYR A 71 -22.05 -3.90 -3.69
N LEU A 72 -22.97 -3.34 -4.47
CA LEU A 72 -23.81 -4.09 -5.38
C LEU A 72 -23.41 -3.76 -6.82
N TYR A 73 -23.29 -4.80 -7.63
CA TYR A 73 -23.08 -4.63 -9.06
C TYR A 73 -24.37 -4.12 -9.73
N ALA A 74 -24.25 -3.08 -10.54
CA ALA A 74 -25.28 -2.65 -11.48
C ALA A 74 -24.62 -1.91 -12.64
N SER A 75 -25.26 -1.92 -13.81
CA SER A 75 -24.77 -1.14 -14.95
C SER A 75 -24.83 0.35 -14.62
N ARG A 76 -23.70 1.05 -14.75
CA ARG A 76 -23.57 2.50 -14.51
C ARG A 76 -23.00 3.24 -15.72
N GLN A 77 -23.21 2.71 -16.92
CA GLN A 77 -22.64 3.25 -18.16
C GLN A 77 -23.11 4.68 -18.46
N ASP A 78 -24.38 4.98 -18.22
CA ASP A 78 -24.94 6.32 -18.41
C ASP A 78 -24.32 7.35 -17.46
N GLU A 79 -24.00 6.94 -16.23
CA GLU A 79 -23.33 7.81 -15.26
C GLU A 79 -21.87 8.04 -15.66
N LEU A 80 -21.18 6.97 -16.11
CA LEU A 80 -19.80 7.03 -16.58
C LEU A 80 -19.64 8.00 -17.75
N THR A 81 -20.54 7.95 -18.74
CA THR A 81 -20.50 8.84 -19.92
C THR A 81 -20.81 10.31 -19.58
N ARG A 82 -21.50 10.56 -18.47
CA ARG A 82 -21.83 11.91 -17.98
C ARG A 82 -20.74 12.49 -17.07
N LEU A 83 -19.74 11.72 -16.65
CA LEU A 83 -18.63 12.25 -15.88
C LEU A 83 -17.86 13.32 -16.67
N ARG A 84 -17.51 14.41 -15.99
CA ARG A 84 -16.75 15.54 -16.54
C ARG A 84 -15.76 16.05 -15.51
N GLY A 85 -14.68 16.68 -15.96
CA GLY A 85 -13.68 17.29 -15.09
C GLY A 85 -12.90 16.27 -14.25
N ILE A 86 -12.64 16.62 -12.98
CA ILE A 86 -11.84 15.78 -12.06
C ILE A 86 -12.38 14.34 -11.94
N PRO A 87 -13.69 14.10 -11.73
CA PRO A 87 -14.25 12.74 -11.73
C PRO A 87 -13.89 11.88 -12.95
N TRP A 88 -13.92 12.46 -14.15
CA TRP A 88 -13.57 11.76 -15.38
C TRP A 88 -12.07 11.50 -15.50
N LEU A 89 -11.23 12.45 -15.08
CA LEU A 89 -9.78 12.23 -15.01
C LEU A 89 -9.42 11.09 -14.04
N THR A 90 -10.15 10.98 -12.93
CA THR A 90 -10.00 9.87 -11.99
C THR A 90 -10.24 8.52 -12.67
N THR A 91 -11.30 8.39 -13.50
CA THR A 91 -11.57 7.11 -14.19
C THR A 91 -10.47 6.76 -15.18
N ILE A 92 -9.93 7.74 -15.92
CA ILE A 92 -8.78 7.54 -16.80
C ILE A 92 -7.54 7.10 -16.00
N ALA A 93 -7.30 7.70 -14.84
CA ALA A 93 -6.16 7.32 -14.01
C ALA A 93 -6.26 5.86 -13.53
N PHE A 94 -7.46 5.38 -13.19
CA PHE A 94 -7.70 3.97 -12.87
C PHE A 94 -7.48 3.07 -14.09
N GLU A 95 -8.03 3.43 -15.25
CA GLU A 95 -7.83 2.68 -16.50
C GLU A 95 -6.34 2.57 -16.87
N LEU A 96 -5.61 3.69 -16.80
CA LEU A 96 -4.18 3.73 -17.08
C LEU A 96 -3.39 2.86 -16.09
N ARG A 97 -3.71 2.93 -14.80
CA ARG A 97 -3.09 2.09 -13.77
C ARG A 97 -3.28 0.61 -14.12
N ASP A 98 -4.48 0.20 -14.47
CA ASP A 98 -4.79 -1.20 -14.74
C ASP A 98 -4.09 -1.68 -16.01
N ALA A 99 -4.04 -0.84 -17.06
CA ALA A 99 -3.31 -1.10 -18.29
C ALA A 99 -1.78 -1.17 -18.11
N LEU A 100 -1.22 -0.41 -17.16
CA LEU A 100 0.21 -0.43 -16.85
C LEU A 100 0.61 -1.50 -15.83
N SER A 101 -0.33 -1.98 -15.02
CA SER A 101 -0.06 -2.94 -13.94
C SER A 101 0.67 -4.22 -14.38
N PRO A 102 0.39 -4.84 -15.54
CA PRO A 102 1.11 -6.04 -15.97
C PRO A 102 2.58 -5.74 -16.28
N ARG A 103 2.85 -4.60 -16.92
CA ARG A 103 4.20 -4.16 -17.27
C ARG A 103 5.02 -3.88 -16.03
N LEU A 104 4.46 -3.16 -15.05
CA LEU A 104 5.14 -2.92 -13.78
C LEU A 104 5.48 -4.23 -13.05
N ARG A 105 4.53 -5.17 -12.97
CA ARG A 105 4.77 -6.48 -12.36
C ARG A 105 5.90 -7.24 -13.05
N SER A 106 5.98 -7.18 -14.38
CA SER A 106 7.08 -7.83 -15.12
C SER A 106 8.45 -7.23 -14.80
N VAL A 107 8.55 -5.90 -14.67
CA VAL A 107 9.80 -5.22 -14.31
C VAL A 107 10.23 -5.62 -12.90
N VAL A 108 9.29 -5.56 -11.94
CA VAL A 108 9.58 -5.98 -10.55
C VAL A 108 9.99 -7.44 -10.48
N ALA A 109 9.30 -8.34 -11.21
CA ALA A 109 9.66 -9.75 -11.26
C ALA A 109 11.05 -9.97 -11.87
N PHE A 110 11.41 -9.23 -12.92
CA PHE A 110 12.72 -9.30 -13.54
C PHE A 110 13.83 -8.83 -12.59
N LEU A 111 13.64 -7.69 -11.94
CA LEU A 111 14.58 -7.19 -10.92
C LEU A 111 14.71 -8.17 -9.75
N GLY A 112 13.61 -8.78 -9.31
CA GLY A 112 13.62 -9.83 -8.30
C GLY A 112 14.47 -11.05 -8.72
N LYS A 113 14.36 -11.49 -9.98
CA LYS A 113 15.21 -12.57 -10.52
C LYS A 113 16.69 -12.19 -10.49
N ILE A 114 17.03 -10.96 -10.86
CA ILE A 114 18.41 -10.45 -10.79
C ILE A 114 18.90 -10.47 -9.34
N ALA A 115 18.12 -9.95 -8.40
CA ALA A 115 18.49 -9.93 -6.98
C ALA A 115 18.71 -11.35 -6.43
N VAL A 116 17.79 -12.28 -6.71
CA VAL A 116 17.93 -13.69 -6.30
C VAL A 116 19.19 -14.32 -6.90
N TYR A 117 19.48 -14.05 -8.19
CA TYR A 117 20.68 -14.56 -8.84
C TYR A 117 21.96 -14.03 -8.17
N LEU A 118 22.06 -12.72 -7.91
CA LEU A 118 23.21 -12.13 -7.25
C LEU A 118 23.42 -12.73 -5.85
N LEU A 119 22.35 -12.85 -5.07
CA LEU A 119 22.42 -13.37 -3.71
C LEU A 119 22.77 -14.86 -3.66
N THR A 120 22.16 -15.69 -4.51
CA THR A 120 22.32 -17.14 -4.42
C THR A 120 23.50 -17.66 -5.22
N GLN A 121 23.67 -17.20 -6.46
CA GLN A 121 24.69 -17.72 -7.36
C GLN A 121 26.01 -16.98 -7.17
N VAL A 122 26.01 -15.65 -7.16
CA VAL A 122 27.27 -14.90 -7.08
C VAL A 122 27.86 -15.00 -5.68
N ILE A 123 27.10 -14.58 -4.65
CA ILE A 123 27.59 -14.63 -3.27
C ILE A 123 27.79 -16.09 -2.81
N GLY A 124 26.84 -16.99 -3.11
CA GLY A 124 26.96 -18.41 -2.75
C GLY A 124 28.20 -19.08 -3.36
N ARG A 125 28.51 -18.83 -4.63
CA ARG A 125 29.75 -19.35 -5.26
C ARG A 125 30.99 -18.70 -4.68
N ALA A 126 30.98 -17.39 -4.40
CA ALA A 126 32.10 -16.71 -3.78
C ALA A 126 32.44 -17.32 -2.41
N ILE A 127 31.43 -17.50 -1.55
CA ILE A 127 31.59 -18.18 -0.25
C ILE A 127 32.10 -19.61 -0.44
N GLY A 128 31.53 -20.36 -1.40
CA GLY A 128 31.96 -21.73 -1.69
C GLY A 128 33.42 -21.84 -2.14
N LEU A 129 33.90 -20.90 -2.96
CA LEU A 129 35.30 -20.84 -3.40
C LEU A 129 36.25 -20.50 -2.25
N ILE A 130 35.88 -19.55 -1.39
CA ILE A 130 36.66 -19.21 -0.19
C ILE A 130 36.76 -20.43 0.72
N GLY A 131 35.64 -21.10 1.00
CA GLY A 131 35.61 -22.33 1.80
C GLY A 131 36.50 -23.42 1.21
N ARG A 132 36.43 -23.64 -0.11
CA ARG A 132 37.29 -24.61 -0.82
C ARG A 132 38.78 -24.27 -0.70
N GLY A 133 39.15 -23.00 -0.84
CA GLY A 133 40.52 -22.54 -0.67
C GLY A 133 41.05 -22.79 0.75
N ILE A 134 40.24 -22.54 1.77
CA ILE A 134 40.59 -22.82 3.18
C ILE A 134 40.81 -24.32 3.38
N VAL A 135 39.90 -25.18 2.93
CA VAL A 135 40.01 -26.64 3.07
C VAL A 135 41.26 -27.18 2.37
N GLN A 136 41.57 -26.70 1.16
CA GLN A 136 42.77 -27.08 0.43
C GLN A 136 44.06 -26.60 1.12
N GLY A 137 44.07 -25.38 1.65
CA GLY A 137 45.21 -24.84 2.38
C GLY A 137 45.52 -25.63 3.67
N VAL A 138 44.49 -25.99 4.44
CA VAL A 138 44.64 -26.83 5.64
C VAL A 138 45.04 -28.28 5.27
N GLY A 139 44.49 -28.82 4.19
CA GLY A 139 44.84 -30.16 3.72
C GLY A 139 46.31 -30.30 3.32
N ASN A 140 46.87 -29.30 2.65
CA ASN A 140 48.28 -29.31 2.24
C ASN A 140 49.23 -29.17 3.44
N THR A 141 48.95 -28.29 4.41
CA THR A 141 49.82 -28.11 5.59
C THR A 141 49.90 -29.39 6.44
N LEU A 142 48.80 -30.15 6.54
CA LEU A 142 48.79 -31.44 7.21
C LEU A 142 49.56 -32.53 6.44
N GLN A 143 49.53 -32.51 5.10
CA GLN A 143 50.36 -33.41 4.28
C GLN A 143 51.85 -33.07 4.37
N ASP A 144 52.21 -31.79 4.28
CA ASP A 144 53.60 -31.33 4.37
C ASP A 144 54.19 -31.62 5.75
N THR A 145 53.42 -31.47 6.82
CA THR A 145 53.85 -31.82 8.19
C THR A 145 54.03 -33.34 8.37
N ARG A 146 53.24 -34.17 7.67
CA ARG A 146 53.42 -35.64 7.67
C ARG A 146 54.62 -36.09 6.82
N TYR A 147 54.87 -35.44 5.69
CA TYR A 147 56.00 -35.75 4.82
C TYR A 147 57.33 -35.30 5.42
N GLY A 148 57.39 -34.11 6.03
CA GLY A 148 58.60 -33.61 6.72
C GLY A 148 58.99 -34.43 7.96
N LYS A 149 58.04 -35.10 8.61
CA LYS A 149 58.32 -35.97 9.78
C LYS A 149 58.86 -37.36 9.40
N ASN A 150 58.65 -37.81 8.16
CA ASN A 150 59.17 -39.10 7.68
C ASN A 150 60.57 -38.99 7.07
N SER A 151 60.99 -37.80 6.63
CA SER A 151 62.37 -37.55 6.16
C SER A 151 63.40 -37.44 7.28
N ASP A 152 62.97 -37.19 8.53
CA ASP A 152 63.85 -37.00 9.69
C ASP A 152 64.01 -38.27 10.56
N ARG A 153 63.45 -39.40 10.12
CA ARG A 153 63.62 -40.74 10.74
C ARG A 153 64.49 -41.69 9.91
N GLY A 154 65.11 -41.19 8.84
CA GLY A 154 65.92 -41.94 7.89
C GLY A 154 67.37 -41.49 7.81
N LYS A 155 67.98 -41.11 8.93
CA LYS A 155 69.43 -40.96 9.09
C LYS A 155 69.88 -41.65 10.37
#